data_AF-A0A3D0LXK9-F1
#
_entry.id   AF-A0A3D0LXK9-F1
#
_cell.length_a   1.000
_cell.length_b   1.000
_cell.length_c   1.000
_cell.angle_alpha   90.00
_cell.angle_beta   90.00
_cell.angle_gamma   90.00
#
_symmetry.space_group_name_H-M   'P 1'
#
loop_
_entity.id
_entity.type
_entity.pdbx_description
1 polymer ?
#
loop_
_entity_poly.entity_id
_entity_poly.type
_entity_poly.pdbx_seq_one_letter_code
_entity_poly.pdbx_strand_id
1 'polypeptide(L)' 'MDQFTAPFGGQEIELLEVQYPAGGIPLLRVRIRERKRFTIFEIDPITAERWGNDMLQWARQQKAAAKDAED' A
#
# COMPACT_ATOMS: atom_id res chain seq x y z
N MET A 1 -5.34 -9.39 -6.44
CA MET A 1 -4.58 -8.35 -5.72
C MET A 1 -3.93 -8.99 -4.49
N ASP A 2 -2.90 -8.37 -3.92
CA ASP A 2 -1.94 -8.96 -2.95
C ASP A 2 -2.39 -8.81 -1.48
N GLN A 3 -1.79 -9.62 -0.59
CA GLN A 3 -1.97 -9.57 0.86
C GLN A 3 -0.64 -9.79 1.58
N PHE A 4 -0.30 -8.91 2.53
CA PHE A 4 0.96 -8.98 3.28
C PHE A 4 0.82 -8.40 4.68
N THR A 5 1.80 -8.69 5.54
CA THR A 5 1.82 -8.21 6.93
C THR A 5 2.92 -7.17 7.10
N ALA A 6 2.57 -6.02 7.68
CA ALA A 6 3.55 -5.00 8.03
C ALA A 6 4.50 -5.53 9.13
N PRO A 7 5.81 -5.21 9.06
CA PRO A 7 6.81 -5.76 9.98
C PRO A 7 6.61 -5.29 11.43
N PHE A 8 6.02 -4.11 11.62
CA PHE A 8 5.71 -3.56 12.93
C PHE A 8 4.20 -3.60 13.18
N GLY A 9 3.81 -4.00 14.39
CA GLY A 9 2.40 -4.03 14.81
C GLY A 9 1.56 -5.20 14.29
N GLY A 10 2.09 -6.03 13.37
CA GLY A 10 1.39 -7.20 12.84
C GLY A 10 0.12 -6.85 12.09
N GLN A 11 0.10 -5.69 11.43
CA GLN A 11 -1.05 -5.24 10.67
C GLN A 11 -1.13 -6.03 9.37
N GLU A 12 -2.27 -6.67 9.13
CA GLU A 12 -2.54 -7.35 7.87
C GLU A 12 -3.07 -6.34 6.87
N ILE A 13 -2.41 -6.24 5.72
CA ILE A 13 -2.75 -5.31 4.64
C ILE A 13 -3.24 -6.13 3.45
N GLU A 14 -4.41 -5.80 2.95
CA GLU A 14 -5.01 -6.42 1.76
C GLU A 14 -5.36 -5.33 0.74
N LEU A 15 -4.99 -5.58 -0.50
CA LEU A 15 -5.33 -4.74 -1.64
C LEU A 15 -6.44 -5.43 -2.43
N LEU A 16 -7.47 -4.69 -2.84
CA LEU A 16 -8.60 -5.21 -3.60
C LEU A 16 -9.01 -4.18 -4.65
N GLU A 17 -9.29 -4.62 -5.88
CA GLU A 17 -9.94 -3.76 -6.86
C GLU A 17 -11.44 -3.72 -6.59
N VAL A 18 -12.02 -2.53 -6.60
CA VAL A 18 -13.45 -2.31 -6.53
C VAL A 18 -13.91 -1.74 -7.87
N GLN A 19 -14.72 -2.51 -8.57
CA GLN A 19 -15.35 -2.10 -9.82
C GLN A 19 -16.80 -1.69 -9.58
N TYR A 20 -17.20 -0.57 -10.20
CA TYR A 20 -18.58 -0.11 -10.15
C TYR A 20 -19.33 -0.55 -11.41
N PRO A 21 -20.46 -1.30 -11.27
CA PRO A 21 -21.18 -1.86 -12.42
C PRO A 21 -21.65 -0.85 -13.49
N ALA A 22 -21.78 0.42 -13.12
CA ALA A 22 -22.26 1.50 -14.00
C ALA A 22 -21.12 2.27 -14.71
N GLY A 23 -19.90 1.72 -14.78
CA GLY A 23 -18.76 2.36 -15.44
C GLY A 23 -18.11 3.49 -14.63
N GLY A 24 -18.23 3.44 -13.30
CA GLY A 24 -17.52 4.36 -12.42
C GLY A 24 -16.00 4.14 -12.45
N ILE A 25 -15.25 5.11 -11.92
CA ILE A 25 -13.79 5.01 -11.80
C ILE A 25 -13.46 3.78 -10.95
N PRO A 26 -12.60 2.85 -11.40
CA PRO A 26 -12.16 1.73 -10.57
C PRO A 26 -11.38 2.28 -9.39
N LEU A 27 -11.67 1.77 -8.20
CA LEU A 27 -10.95 2.15 -6.98
C LEU A 27 -10.09 1.00 -6.49
N LEU A 28 -8.94 1.33 -5.91
CA LEU A 28 -8.15 0.41 -5.12
C LEU A 28 -8.60 0.54 -3.66
N ARG A 29 -9.17 -0.54 -3.12
CA ARG A 29 -9.45 -0.66 -1.70
C ARG A 29 -8.23 -1.19 -0.97
N VAL A 30 -7.75 -0.42 0.00
CA VAL A 30 -6.69 -0.81 0.94
C VAL A 30 -7.35 -1.13 2.27
N ARG A 31 -7.28 -2.38 2.72
CA ARG A 31 -7.78 -2.81 4.02
C ARG A 31 -6.61 -3.09 4.94
N ILE A 32 -6.60 -2.44 6.11
CA ILE A 32 -5.60 -2.65 7.15
C ILE A 32 -6.32 -3.19 8.39
N ARG A 33 -5.98 -4.41 8.79
CA ARG A 33 -6.52 -5.05 10.00
C ARG A 33 -5.45 -5.09 11.09
N GLU A 34 -5.79 -4.54 12.25
CA GLU A 34 -4.98 -4.62 13.46
C GLU A 34 -5.84 -5.25 14.59
N ARG A 35 -5.68 -6.55 14.80
CA ARG A 35 -6.54 -7.35 15.69
C ARG A 35 -8.03 -7.22 15.31
N LYS A 36 -8.79 -6.45 16.10
CA LYS A 36 -10.23 -6.17 15.91
C LYS A 36 -10.51 -4.82 15.25
N ARG A 37 -9.48 -3.97 15.07
CA ARG A 37 -9.60 -2.67 14.40
C ARG A 37 -9.38 -2.84 12.91
N PHE A 38 -10.17 -2.11 12.13
CA PHE A 38 -10.06 -2.07 10.68
C PHE A 38 -9.97 -0.63 10.24
N THR A 39 -9.05 -0.35 9.33
CA THR A 39 -9.01 0.90 8.56
C THR A 39 -9.15 0.52 7.09
N ILE A 40 -10.06 1.20 6.39
CA ILE A 40 -10.29 0.96 4.96
C ILE A 40 -10.19 2.29 4.24
N PHE A 41 -9.38 2.32 3.20
CA PHE A 41 -9.32 3.41 2.24
C PHE A 41 -9.76 2.91 0.89
N GLU A 42 -10.40 3.78 0.11
CA GLU A 42 -10.58 3.59 -1.32
C GLU A 42 -9.91 4.75 -2.01
N ILE A 43 -8.98 4.45 -2.90
CA ILE A 43 -8.20 5.45 -3.61
C ILE A 43 -8.33 5.23 -5.12
N ASP A 44 -8.44 6.33 -5.85
CA ASP A 44 -8.46 6.32 -7.31
C ASP A 44 -7.06 6.00 -7.89
N PRO A 45 -6.95 5.75 -9.21
CA PRO A 45 -5.68 5.42 -9.84
C PRO A 45 -4.58 6.49 -9.69
N ILE A 46 -4.93 7.78 -9.71
CA ILE A 46 -3.96 8.88 -9.58
C ILE A 46 -3.41 8.91 -8.15
N THR A 47 -4.30 8.77 -7.16
CA THR A 47 -3.90 8.71 -5.75
C THR A 47 -3.05 7.47 -5.47
N ALA A 48 -3.41 6.31 -6.05
CA ALA A 48 -2.64 5.07 -5.92
C ALA A 48 -1.24 5.16 -6.54
N GLU A 49 -1.13 5.75 -7.74
CA GLU A 49 0.16 5.97 -8.40
C GLU A 49 1.07 6.86 -7.53
N ARG A 50 0.53 7.95 -6.99
CA ARG A 50 1.27 8.85 -6.11
C ARG A 50 1.84 8.11 -4.89
N TRP A 51 1.01 7.31 -4.20
CA TRP A 51 1.45 6.51 -3.06
C TRP A 51 2.53 5.50 -3.44
N GLY A 52 2.33 4.76 -4.54
CA GLY A 52 3.30 3.77 -5.01
C GLY A 52 4.66 4.39 -5.32
N ASN A 53 4.67 5.53 -6.00
CA ASN A 53 5.90 6.25 -6.34
C ASN A 53 6.64 6.75 -5.09
N ASP A 54 5.93 7.38 -4.15
CA ASP A 54 6.52 7.87 -2.89
C ASP A 54 7.12 6.72 -2.07
N MET A 55 6.41 5.58 -1.95
CA MET A 55 6.89 4.40 -1.22
C MET A 55 8.11 3.76 -1.89
N LEU A 56 8.09 3.62 -3.22
CA LEU A 56 9.22 3.08 -3.97
C LEU A 56 10.46 3.97 -3.87
N GLN A 57 10.28 5.29 -3.95
CA GLN A 57 11.36 6.26 -3.79
C GLN A 57 12.01 6.11 -2.41
N TRP A 58 11.22 6.09 -1.35
CA TRP A 58 11.73 5.90 0.02
C TRP A 58 12.46 4.56 0.17
N ALA A 59 11.90 3.46 -0.31
CA ALA A 59 12.53 2.14 -0.19
C ALA A 59 13.89 2.08 -0.90
N ARG A 60 14.03 2.75 -2.05
CA ARG A 60 15.31 2.85 -2.79
C ARG A 60 16.36 3.64 -1.99
N GLN A 61 15.96 4.75 -1.36
CA GLN A 61 16.85 5.56 -0.53
C GLN A 61 17.40 4.76 0.65
N GLN A 62 16.54 4.02 1.36
CA GLN A 62 16.97 3.20 2.50
C GLN A 62 17.94 2.08 2.08
N LYS A 63 17.72 1.44 0.93
CA LYS A 63 18.62 0.40 0.41
C LYS A 63 19.97 0.96 -0.03
N ALA A 64 19.99 2.14 -0.64
CA ALA A 64 21.23 2.81 -1.02
C ALA A 64 22.04 3.19 0.22
N ALA A 65 21.41 3.83 1.21
CA ALA A 65 22.08 4.20 2.45
C ALA A 65 22.61 3.00 3.24
N ALA A 66 21.90 1.85 3.23
CA ALA A 66 22.37 0.63 3.84
C ALA A 66 23.62 0.07 3.15
N LYS A 67 23.65 0.10 1.81
CA LYS A 67 24.81 -0.34 1.03
C LYS A 67 26.04 0.53 1.30
N ASP A 68 25.86 1.85 1.34
CA ASP A 68 26.97 2.79 1.61
C ASP A 68 27.56 2.64 3.03
N ALA A 69 26.83 2.04 3.97
CA ALA A 69 27.30 1.76 5.33
C ALA A 69 28.01 0.40 5.46
N GLU A 70 27.87 -0.48 4.47
CA GLU A 70 28.53 -1.79 4.41
C GLU A 70 29.89 -1.74 3.68
N ASP A 71 30.11 -0.71 2.85
CA ASP A 71 31.37 -0.41 2.12
C ASP A 71 32.37 0.40 2.97
#